data_AF-A0A9N8MRQ2-F1
#
_entry.id   AF-A0A9N8MRQ2-F1
#
_cell.length_a   1.000
_cell.length_b   1.000
_cell.length_c   1.000
_cell.angle_alpha   90.00
_cell.angle_beta   90.00
_cell.angle_gamma   90.00
#
_symmetry.space_group_name_H-M   'P 1'
#
loop_
_entity.id
_entity.type
_entity.pdbx_description
1 polymer ?
#
loop_
_entity_poly.entity_id
_entity_poly.type
_entity_poly.pdbx_seq_one_letter_code
_entity_poly.pdbx_strand_id
1 'polypeptide(L)'
;MQNSRTNTVSSPLESALEEAHGLSRRDVFLLEMYKQCSGHLNRHVTAMWQCIAVVVAFGATLRMDADGPSFDYAIAVALLLCTWLAASNLDASAWFNRNIAIITNIERLFLESSDASLVHPFFLPPHRANKVIAHFKIQIWFAGSVGFILLALHFFQRVSAGFALPFRCFDPSRALPYGIGFFSLIALVTLKRYQNRQQEKINLKSPGLQY
;
A
#
# COMPACT_ATOMS: atom_id res chain seq x y z
N MET A 1 32.39 -7.57 -51.54
CA MET A 1 32.45 -6.89 -50.23
C MET A 1 31.14 -6.14 -50.04
N GLN A 2 30.23 -6.72 -49.26
CA GLN A 2 28.86 -6.24 -49.08
C GLN A 2 28.82 -5.40 -47.79
N ASN A 3 28.63 -4.08 -47.94
CA ASN A 3 28.54 -3.14 -46.81
C ASN A 3 27.20 -3.35 -46.09
N SER A 4 27.24 -4.07 -44.97
CA SER A 4 26.13 -4.18 -44.02
C SER A 4 25.94 -2.84 -43.33
N ARG A 5 25.01 -2.01 -43.83
CA ARG A 5 24.50 -0.84 -43.10
C ARG A 5 23.73 -1.34 -41.89
N THR A 6 24.35 -1.27 -40.72
CA THR A 6 23.65 -1.35 -39.44
C THR A 6 22.71 -0.16 -39.35
N ASN A 7 21.42 -0.40 -39.55
CA ASN A 7 20.36 0.52 -39.14
C ASN A 7 20.43 0.61 -37.61
N THR A 8 21.16 1.59 -37.10
CA THR A 8 21.04 2.01 -35.70
C THR A 8 19.63 2.55 -35.53
N VAL A 9 18.74 1.68 -35.03
CA VAL A 9 17.45 2.11 -34.47
C VAL A 9 17.83 3.02 -33.32
N SER A 10 17.76 4.33 -33.55
CA SER A 10 17.95 5.34 -32.50
C SER A 10 17.00 4.97 -31.37
N SER A 11 17.53 4.97 -30.14
CA SER A 11 16.67 4.58 -29.01
C SER A 11 15.49 5.57 -28.95
N PRO A 12 14.30 5.18 -28.46
CA PRO A 12 13.18 6.10 -28.27
C PRO A 12 13.54 7.35 -27.44
N LEU A 13 14.67 7.29 -26.71
CA LEU A 13 15.25 8.40 -25.96
C LEU A 13 15.98 9.41 -26.87
N GLU A 14 16.66 8.97 -27.93
CA GLU A 14 17.39 9.84 -28.86
C GLU A 14 16.44 10.62 -29.78
N SER A 15 15.36 10.00 -30.26
CA SER A 15 14.34 10.71 -31.04
C SER A 15 13.55 11.71 -30.19
N ALA A 16 13.27 11.38 -28.92
CA ALA A 16 12.66 12.31 -27.97
C ALA A 16 13.60 13.47 -27.59
N LEU A 17 14.92 13.24 -27.61
CA LEU A 17 15.93 14.28 -27.38
C LEU A 17 16.09 15.21 -28.59
N GLU A 18 15.93 14.71 -29.82
CA GLU A 18 15.87 15.55 -31.04
C GLU A 18 14.57 16.39 -31.10
N GLU A 19 13.42 15.85 -30.71
CA GLU A 19 12.17 16.63 -30.64
C GLU A 19 12.20 17.69 -29.51
N ALA A 20 13.01 17.45 -28.48
CA ALA A 20 13.24 18.35 -27.35
C ALA A 20 14.21 19.50 -27.65
N HIS A 21 14.53 19.81 -28.91
CA HIS A 21 15.48 20.87 -29.30
C HIS A 21 15.15 22.30 -28.79
N GLY A 22 14.01 22.51 -28.10
CA GLY A 22 13.66 23.73 -27.35
C GLY A 22 13.51 23.60 -25.83
N LEU A 23 13.66 22.40 -25.25
CA LEU A 23 13.49 22.15 -23.81
C LEU A 23 14.83 22.23 -23.07
N SER A 24 14.83 22.86 -21.90
CA SER A 24 16.05 22.90 -21.07
C SER A 24 16.35 21.52 -20.47
N ARG A 25 17.62 21.29 -20.10
CA ARG A 25 18.03 20.07 -19.36
C ARG A 25 17.19 19.85 -18.10
N ARG A 26 16.76 20.94 -17.46
CA ARG A 26 15.89 20.91 -16.27
C ARG A 26 14.51 20.38 -16.62
N ASP A 27 13.93 20.81 -17.73
CA ASP A 27 12.58 20.40 -18.13
C ASP A 27 12.54 18.92 -18.48
N VAL A 28 13.54 18.44 -19.22
CA VAL A 28 13.71 17.00 -19.51
C VAL A 28 13.80 16.18 -18.21
N PHE A 29 14.58 16.64 -17.23
CA PHE A 29 14.68 15.97 -15.94
C PHE A 29 13.34 15.93 -15.19
N LEU A 30 12.61 17.05 -15.16
CA LEU A 30 11.32 17.13 -14.46
C LEU A 30 10.24 16.28 -15.14
N LEU A 31 10.21 16.24 -16.47
CA LEU A 31 9.31 15.37 -17.23
C LEU A 31 9.59 13.88 -16.98
N GLU A 32 10.86 13.48 -16.96
CA GLU A 32 11.21 12.10 -16.64
C GLU A 32 10.86 11.75 -15.20
N MET A 33 11.11 12.65 -14.24
CA MET A 33 10.67 12.47 -12.84
C MET A 33 9.15 12.33 -12.73
N TYR A 34 8.39 13.16 -13.44
CA TYR A 34 6.92 13.07 -13.50
C TYR A 34 6.46 11.71 -14.04
N LYS A 35 7.09 11.26 -15.14
CA LYS A 35 6.79 9.97 -15.78
C LYS A 35 7.10 8.81 -14.84
N GLN A 36 8.25 8.82 -14.18
CA GLN A 36 8.63 7.80 -13.20
C GLN A 36 7.66 7.78 -12.03
N CYS A 37 7.37 8.94 -11.41
CA CYS A 37 6.39 9.05 -10.31
C CYS A 37 5.00 8.54 -10.71
N SER A 38 4.53 8.86 -11.92
CA SER A 38 3.23 8.40 -12.43
C SER A 38 3.20 6.89 -12.69
N GLY A 39 4.23 6.33 -13.32
CA GLY A 39 4.33 4.88 -13.55
C GLY A 39 4.40 4.10 -12.25
N HIS A 40 5.04 4.69 -11.26
CA HIS A 40 5.11 4.24 -9.88
C HIS A 40 3.74 4.13 -9.19
N LEU A 41 2.82 5.09 -9.39
CA LEU A 41 1.44 5.00 -8.88
C LEU A 41 0.74 3.74 -9.40
N ASN A 42 0.93 3.42 -10.69
CA ASN A 42 0.28 2.27 -11.34
C ASN A 42 0.74 0.93 -10.75
N ARG A 43 2.03 0.78 -10.44
CA ARG A 43 2.60 -0.46 -9.88
C ARG A 43 2.03 -0.81 -8.49
N HIS A 44 1.68 0.17 -7.68
CA HIS A 44 1.10 -0.12 -6.36
C HIS A 44 -0.37 -0.54 -6.43
N VAL A 45 -1.11 -0.12 -7.46
CA VAL A 45 -2.48 -0.58 -7.70
C VAL A 45 -2.47 -2.05 -8.17
N THR A 46 -1.49 -2.46 -8.96
CA THR A 46 -1.38 -3.85 -9.44
C THR A 46 -0.93 -4.85 -8.36
N ALA A 47 -0.44 -4.38 -7.21
CA ALA A 47 -0.11 -5.23 -6.05
C ALA A 47 -1.34 -5.79 -5.30
N MET A 48 -2.56 -5.51 -5.77
CA MET A 48 -3.84 -5.98 -5.21
C MET A 48 -3.93 -7.52 -5.06
N TRP A 49 -3.14 -8.29 -5.82
CA TRP A 49 -3.08 -9.75 -5.72
C TRP A 49 -2.68 -10.27 -4.34
N GLN A 50 -2.09 -9.44 -3.48
CA GLN A 50 -1.76 -9.79 -2.08
C GLN A 50 -3.00 -10.22 -1.27
N CYS A 51 -4.21 -9.81 -1.65
CA CYS A 51 -5.45 -10.27 -1.00
C CYS A 51 -5.71 -11.77 -1.18
N ILE A 52 -5.18 -12.40 -2.25
CA ILE A 52 -5.32 -13.84 -2.48
C ILE A 52 -4.68 -14.63 -1.34
N ALA A 53 -3.52 -14.20 -0.83
CA ALA A 53 -2.84 -14.90 0.25
C ALA A 53 -3.72 -14.98 1.50
N VAL A 54 -4.46 -13.91 1.82
CA VAL A 54 -5.41 -13.87 2.94
C VAL A 54 -6.61 -14.79 2.71
N VAL A 55 -7.16 -14.81 1.49
CA VAL A 55 -8.28 -15.72 1.14
C VAL A 55 -7.84 -17.19 1.23
N VAL A 56 -6.66 -17.52 0.70
CA VAL A 56 -6.10 -18.88 0.77
C VAL A 56 -5.85 -19.29 2.21
N ALA A 57 -5.28 -18.40 3.02
CA ALA A 57 -5.07 -18.66 4.45
C ALA A 57 -6.40 -18.91 5.17
N PHE A 58 -7.40 -18.05 4.98
CA PHE A 58 -8.73 -18.23 5.55
C PHE A 58 -9.33 -19.60 5.17
N GLY A 59 -9.31 -19.95 3.88
CA GLY A 59 -9.82 -21.24 3.40
C GLY A 59 -9.05 -22.44 3.95
N ALA A 60 -7.73 -22.33 4.12
CA ALA A 60 -6.91 -23.38 4.72
C ALA A 60 -7.24 -23.57 6.20
N THR A 61 -7.47 -22.48 6.95
CA THR A 61 -7.83 -22.55 8.37
C THR A 61 -9.19 -23.22 8.58
N LEU A 62 -10.17 -23.00 7.71
CA LEU A 62 -11.49 -23.65 7.78
C LEU A 62 -11.44 -25.18 7.61
N ARG A 63 -10.34 -25.73 7.08
CA ARG A 63 -10.14 -27.19 6.89
C ARG A 63 -9.39 -27.86 8.03
N MET A 64 -8.86 -27.10 8.98
CA MET A 64 -8.10 -27.62 10.10
C MET A 64 -9.05 -28.16 11.17
N ASP A 65 -8.62 -29.22 11.85
CA ASP A 65 -9.34 -29.78 12.99
C ASP A 65 -9.29 -28.80 14.17
N ALA A 66 -10.46 -28.35 14.62
CA ALA A 66 -10.61 -27.31 15.63
C ALA A 66 -10.19 -27.76 17.04
N ASP A 67 -9.97 -29.05 17.29
CA ASP A 67 -9.63 -29.53 18.63
C ASP A 67 -8.12 -29.51 18.93
N GLY A 68 -7.28 -29.29 17.91
CA GLY A 68 -5.83 -29.37 18.02
C GLY A 68 -5.09 -28.02 18.08
N PRO A 69 -3.85 -28.00 18.60
CA PRO A 69 -3.00 -26.80 18.57
C PRO A 69 -2.64 -26.34 17.15
N SER A 70 -2.72 -27.25 16.16
CA SER A 70 -2.55 -26.90 14.74
C SER A 70 -3.54 -25.85 14.26
N PHE A 71 -4.76 -25.85 14.81
CA PHE A 71 -5.76 -24.83 14.53
C PHE A 71 -5.34 -23.46 15.07
N ASP A 72 -4.82 -23.42 16.30
CA ASP A 72 -4.34 -22.20 16.95
C ASP A 72 -3.18 -21.58 16.14
N TYR A 73 -2.25 -22.41 15.65
CA TYR A 73 -1.16 -21.97 14.77
C TYR A 73 -1.66 -21.48 13.42
N ALA A 74 -2.65 -22.16 12.81
CA ALA A 74 -3.22 -21.75 11.54
C ALA A 74 -3.90 -20.37 11.64
N ILE A 75 -4.67 -20.13 12.71
CA ILE A 75 -5.27 -18.83 12.98
C ILE A 75 -4.19 -17.76 13.18
N ALA A 76 -3.14 -18.05 13.95
CA ALA A 76 -2.05 -17.12 14.19
C ALA A 76 -1.35 -16.71 12.88
N VAL A 77 -1.05 -17.67 11.99
CA VAL A 77 -0.46 -17.38 10.67
C VAL A 77 -1.42 -16.57 9.80
N ALA A 78 -2.71 -16.91 9.78
CA ALA A 78 -3.70 -16.16 9.02
C ALA A 78 -3.82 -14.69 9.51
N LEU A 79 -3.73 -14.45 10.82
CA LEU A 79 -3.70 -13.10 11.39
C LEU A 79 -2.43 -12.33 11.01
N LEU A 80 -1.27 -12.99 10.97
CA LEU A 80 -0.03 -12.37 10.47
C LEU A 80 -0.17 -11.95 9.00
N LEU A 81 -0.81 -12.78 8.16
CA LEU A 81 -1.06 -12.45 6.76
C LEU A 81 -2.06 -11.30 6.60
N CYS A 82 -3.11 -11.24 7.42
CA CYS A 82 -4.02 -10.08 7.46
C CYS A 82 -3.27 -8.80 7.84
N THR A 83 -2.39 -8.90 8.82
CA THR A 83 -1.57 -7.78 9.31
C THR A 83 -0.57 -7.32 8.25
N TRP A 84 0.08 -8.26 7.58
CA TRP A 84 0.97 -7.98 6.47
C TRP A 84 0.24 -7.26 5.33
N LEU A 85 -0.94 -7.76 4.91
CA LEU A 85 -1.76 -7.10 3.89
C LEU A 85 -2.14 -5.66 4.29
N ALA A 86 -2.58 -5.45 5.54
CA ALA A 86 -2.92 -4.13 6.03
C ALA A 86 -1.70 -3.20 6.07
N ALA A 87 -0.56 -3.68 6.53
CA ALA A 87 0.69 -2.93 6.58
C ALA A 87 1.19 -2.53 5.19
N SER A 88 1.17 -3.46 4.23
CA SER A 88 1.53 -3.20 2.84
C SER A 88 0.62 -2.16 2.18
N ASN A 89 -0.68 -2.18 2.48
CA ASN A 89 -1.62 -1.16 2.01
C ASN A 89 -1.38 0.22 2.62
N LEU A 90 -1.04 0.28 3.91
CA LEU A 90 -0.66 1.53 4.57
C LEU A 90 0.62 2.10 3.96
N ASP A 91 1.62 1.27 3.72
CA ASP A 91 2.89 1.68 3.09
C ASP A 91 2.69 2.16 1.64
N ALA A 92 1.96 1.39 0.83
CA ALA A 92 1.59 1.78 -0.53
C ALA A 92 0.83 3.11 -0.55
N SER A 93 -0.08 3.32 0.39
CA SER A 93 -0.81 4.58 0.52
C SER A 93 0.10 5.75 0.89
N ALA A 94 1.03 5.55 1.83
CA ALA A 94 1.96 6.60 2.22
C ALA A 94 2.86 6.97 1.04
N TRP A 95 3.34 5.98 0.31
CA TRP A 95 4.19 6.17 -0.86
C TRP A 95 3.44 6.84 -2.03
N PHE A 96 2.17 6.48 -2.27
CA PHE A 96 1.31 7.14 -3.25
C PHE A 96 1.19 8.64 -2.96
N ASN A 97 0.91 9.01 -1.71
CA ASN A 97 0.76 10.41 -1.30
C ASN A 97 2.05 11.23 -1.52
N ARG A 98 3.24 10.61 -1.38
CA ARG A 98 4.52 11.27 -1.69
C ARG A 98 4.69 11.54 -3.17
N ASN A 99 4.37 10.55 -4.02
CA ASN A 99 4.49 10.70 -5.46
C ASN A 99 3.52 11.75 -6.00
N ILE A 100 2.28 11.79 -5.50
CA ILE A 100 1.33 12.86 -5.81
C ILE A 100 1.88 14.22 -5.38
N ALA A 101 2.46 14.34 -4.19
CA ALA A 101 3.04 15.61 -3.74
C ALA A 101 4.18 16.09 -4.66
N ILE A 102 5.02 15.18 -5.16
CA ILE A 102 6.08 15.49 -6.13
C ILE A 102 5.48 15.90 -7.47
N ILE A 103 4.54 15.12 -8.01
CA ILE A 103 3.83 15.39 -9.26
C ILE A 103 3.19 16.78 -9.21
N THR A 104 2.42 17.10 -8.17
CA THR A 104 1.80 18.42 -8.01
C THR A 104 2.81 19.56 -7.92
N ASN A 105 4.00 19.32 -7.36
CA ASN A 105 5.07 20.33 -7.37
C ASN A 105 5.65 20.55 -8.77
N ILE A 106 5.79 19.48 -9.56
CA ILE A 106 6.25 19.58 -10.94
C ILE A 106 5.20 20.28 -11.80
N GLU A 107 3.92 19.89 -11.68
CA GLU A 107 2.79 20.50 -12.38
C GLU A 107 2.74 22.02 -12.20
N ARG A 108 2.98 22.52 -10.98
CA ARG A 108 3.04 23.97 -10.70
C ARG A 108 4.14 24.73 -11.45
N LEU A 109 5.17 24.04 -11.95
CA LEU A 109 6.24 24.66 -12.73
C LEU A 109 5.89 24.75 -14.22
N PHE A 110 4.89 23.99 -14.68
CA PHE A 110 4.52 23.89 -16.09
C PHE A 110 3.10 24.39 -16.40
N LEU A 111 2.19 24.31 -15.43
CA LEU A 111 0.78 24.66 -15.61
C LEU A 111 0.48 26.04 -15.04
N GLU A 112 -0.19 26.85 -15.84
CA GLU A 112 -0.80 28.11 -15.44
C GLU A 112 -2.20 27.91 -14.86
N SER A 113 -2.71 28.91 -14.15
CA SER A 113 -4.07 28.88 -13.58
C SER A 113 -5.16 28.72 -14.66
N SER A 114 -4.90 29.25 -15.85
CA SER A 114 -5.74 29.16 -17.05
C SER A 114 -5.87 27.74 -17.58
N ASP A 115 -4.81 26.93 -17.48
CA ASP A 115 -4.75 25.55 -18.00
C ASP A 115 -5.74 24.61 -17.33
N ALA A 116 -6.19 24.95 -16.12
CA ALA A 116 -7.22 24.20 -15.41
C ALA A 116 -8.54 24.07 -16.18
N SER A 117 -8.87 25.12 -16.94
CA SER A 117 -10.08 25.15 -17.79
C SER A 117 -9.90 24.39 -19.09
N LEU A 118 -8.65 24.20 -19.53
CA LEU A 118 -8.30 23.60 -20.81
C LEU A 118 -7.98 22.10 -20.69
N VAL A 119 -7.37 21.68 -19.58
CA VAL A 119 -6.96 20.29 -19.34
C VAL A 119 -7.98 19.58 -18.46
N HIS A 120 -8.02 19.90 -17.17
CA HIS A 120 -9.01 19.40 -16.22
C HIS A 120 -8.95 20.19 -14.90
N PRO A 121 -10.09 20.49 -14.25
CA PRO A 121 -10.10 21.15 -12.93
C PRO A 121 -9.37 20.38 -11.82
N PHE A 122 -9.15 19.08 -12.01
CA PHE A 122 -8.40 18.22 -11.08
C PHE A 122 -6.88 18.35 -11.25
N PHE A 123 -6.36 19.31 -12.02
CA PHE A 123 -4.95 19.70 -11.97
C PHE A 123 -4.70 20.90 -11.03
N LEU A 124 -5.76 21.56 -10.50
CA LEU A 124 -5.61 22.67 -9.55
C LEU A 124 -5.75 22.26 -8.07
N PRO A 125 -5.02 22.94 -7.15
CA PRO A 125 -5.00 22.62 -5.71
C PRO A 125 -6.39 22.56 -5.04
N PRO A 126 -6.55 21.84 -3.89
CA PRO A 126 -5.48 21.25 -3.07
C PRO A 126 -5.46 19.71 -3.11
N HIS A 127 -4.51 19.13 -3.87
CA HIS A 127 -4.31 17.67 -3.96
C HIS A 127 -3.63 17.02 -2.75
N ARG A 128 -3.24 17.80 -1.74
CA ARG A 128 -2.37 17.35 -0.65
C ARG A 128 -3.11 16.84 0.59
N ALA A 129 -4.28 16.24 0.41
CA ALA A 129 -4.93 15.59 1.55
C ALA A 129 -4.23 14.23 1.81
N ASN A 130 -3.67 14.06 3.01
CA ASN A 130 -3.15 12.77 3.49
C ASN A 130 -4.29 11.77 3.72
N LYS A 131 -4.87 11.29 2.63
CA LYS A 131 -5.99 10.36 2.64
C LYS A 131 -5.47 9.03 2.14
N VAL A 132 -5.81 7.97 2.87
CA VAL A 132 -5.68 6.62 2.32
C VAL A 132 -6.64 6.53 1.15
N ILE A 133 -6.12 6.13 -0.01
CA ILE A 133 -6.93 5.95 -1.22
C ILE A 133 -8.05 4.96 -0.91
N ALA A 134 -9.25 5.23 -1.42
CA ALA A 134 -10.44 4.42 -1.16
C ALA A 134 -10.18 2.92 -1.39
N HIS A 135 -9.46 2.57 -2.46
CA HIS A 135 -9.12 1.19 -2.77
C HIS A 135 -8.25 0.52 -1.68
N PHE A 136 -7.19 1.18 -1.20
CA PHE A 136 -6.36 0.65 -0.10
C PHE A 136 -7.14 0.55 1.23
N LYS A 137 -8.08 1.48 1.48
CA LYS A 137 -8.98 1.38 2.64
C LYS A 137 -9.81 0.10 2.58
N ILE A 138 -10.39 -0.23 1.42
CA ILE A 138 -11.19 -1.44 1.25
C ILE A 138 -10.36 -2.69 1.58
N GLN A 139 -9.11 -2.75 1.14
CA GLN A 139 -8.23 -3.89 1.45
C GLN A 139 -7.89 -3.99 2.94
N ILE A 140 -7.65 -2.86 3.62
CA ILE A 140 -7.41 -2.83 5.07
C ILE A 140 -8.67 -3.29 5.83
N TRP A 141 -9.85 -2.83 5.42
CA TRP A 141 -11.12 -3.28 6.00
C TRP A 141 -11.33 -4.78 5.78
N PHE A 142 -11.07 -5.27 4.57
CA PHE A 142 -11.14 -6.69 4.26
C PHE A 142 -10.22 -7.52 5.17
N ALA A 143 -8.95 -7.13 5.31
CA ALA A 143 -8.01 -7.79 6.21
C ALA A 143 -8.50 -7.78 7.67
N GLY A 144 -9.02 -6.64 8.14
CA GLY A 144 -9.57 -6.50 9.48
C GLY A 144 -10.80 -7.38 9.71
N SER A 145 -11.73 -7.43 8.75
CA SER A 145 -12.93 -8.27 8.80
C SER A 145 -12.58 -9.76 8.84
N VAL A 146 -11.66 -10.21 7.98
CA VAL A 146 -11.19 -11.61 7.99
C VAL A 146 -10.53 -11.95 9.32
N GLY A 147 -9.63 -11.10 9.81
CA GLY A 147 -8.98 -11.30 11.11
C GLY A 147 -9.97 -11.35 12.28
N PHE A 148 -10.98 -10.48 12.28
CA PHE A 148 -12.05 -10.48 13.28
C PHE A 148 -12.86 -11.78 13.26
N ILE A 149 -13.27 -12.24 12.07
CA ILE A 149 -14.01 -13.50 11.91
C ILE A 149 -13.18 -14.68 12.42
N LEU A 150 -11.89 -14.75 12.08
CA LEU A 150 -11.00 -15.82 12.54
C LEU A 150 -10.84 -15.82 14.06
N LEU A 151 -10.65 -14.66 14.69
CA LEU A 151 -10.58 -14.55 16.15
C LEU A 151 -11.89 -14.95 16.83
N ALA A 152 -13.03 -14.51 16.29
CA ALA A 152 -14.34 -14.88 16.81
C ALA A 152 -14.56 -16.40 16.71
N LEU A 153 -14.28 -16.98 15.54
CA LEU A 153 -14.41 -18.41 15.31
C LEU A 153 -13.50 -19.22 16.25
N HIS A 154 -12.25 -18.81 16.40
CA HIS A 154 -11.32 -19.40 17.36
C HIS A 154 -11.82 -19.26 18.81
N PHE A 155 -12.39 -18.12 19.20
CA PHE A 155 -12.94 -17.93 20.54
C PHE A 155 -14.08 -18.91 20.85
N PHE A 156 -15.06 -19.02 19.94
CA PHE A 156 -16.19 -19.90 20.16
C PHE A 156 -15.78 -21.37 20.15
N GLN A 157 -14.89 -21.79 19.25
CA GLN A 157 -14.49 -23.20 19.14
C GLN A 157 -13.50 -23.63 20.22
N ARG A 158 -12.46 -22.84 20.52
CA ARG A 158 -11.36 -23.25 21.41
C ARG A 158 -11.49 -22.72 22.84
N VAL A 159 -11.85 -21.45 22.98
CA VAL A 159 -11.80 -20.77 24.29
C VAL A 159 -13.07 -21.01 25.07
N SER A 160 -14.24 -20.85 24.45
CA SER A 160 -15.52 -21.03 25.13
C SER A 160 -15.73 -22.47 25.60
N ALA A 161 -15.35 -23.46 24.79
CA ALA A 161 -15.36 -24.87 25.15
C ALA A 161 -14.39 -25.19 26.31
N GLY A 162 -13.31 -24.41 26.44
CA GLY A 162 -12.33 -24.55 27.51
C GLY A 162 -12.82 -24.15 28.89
N PHE A 163 -13.85 -23.30 29.01
CA PHE A 163 -14.36 -22.85 30.31
C PHE A 163 -15.00 -23.97 31.14
N ALA A 164 -15.41 -25.06 30.50
CA ALA A 164 -15.95 -26.23 31.18
C ALA A 164 -14.86 -27.19 31.70
N LEU A 165 -13.59 -26.99 31.34
CA LEU A 165 -12.50 -27.91 31.67
C LEU A 165 -11.75 -27.51 32.96
N PRO A 166 -11.20 -28.47 33.72
CA PRO A 166 -10.36 -28.17 34.89
C PRO A 166 -9.09 -27.39 34.51
N PHE A 167 -8.61 -26.51 35.40
CA PHE A 167 -7.39 -25.72 35.22
C PHE A 167 -6.12 -26.52 34.90
N ARG A 168 -6.07 -27.82 35.24
CA ARG A 168 -4.95 -28.71 34.89
C ARG A 168 -4.82 -28.94 33.37
N CYS A 169 -5.86 -28.64 32.61
CA CYS A 169 -5.90 -28.74 31.15
C CYS A 169 -5.59 -27.40 30.46
N PHE A 170 -4.94 -26.45 31.15
CA PHE A 170 -4.57 -25.17 30.58
C PHE A 170 -3.55 -25.36 29.44
N ASP A 171 -3.91 -24.86 28.26
CA ASP A 171 -3.09 -24.92 27.05
C ASP A 171 -2.69 -23.50 26.62
N PRO A 172 -1.40 -23.12 26.78
CA PRO A 172 -0.92 -21.79 26.40
C PRO A 172 -1.08 -21.47 24.91
N SER A 173 -1.14 -22.48 24.04
CA SER A 173 -1.26 -22.26 22.59
C SER A 173 -2.58 -21.57 22.21
N ARG A 174 -3.64 -21.75 23.01
CA ARG A 174 -4.93 -21.07 22.84
C ARG A 174 -4.84 -19.54 22.99
N ALA A 175 -3.82 -19.04 23.69
CA ALA A 175 -3.60 -17.60 23.82
C ALA A 175 -2.88 -16.98 22.61
N LEU A 176 -2.23 -17.81 21.78
CA LEU A 176 -1.35 -17.35 20.72
C LEU A 176 -2.06 -16.46 19.69
N PRO A 177 -3.24 -16.82 19.12
CA PRO A 177 -3.95 -15.95 18.19
C PRO A 177 -4.26 -14.55 18.73
N TYR A 178 -4.63 -14.45 20.01
CA TYR A 178 -4.96 -13.18 20.64
C TYR A 178 -3.72 -12.34 20.90
N GLY A 179 -2.62 -12.98 21.31
CA GLY A 179 -1.32 -12.32 21.42
C GLY A 179 -0.89 -11.74 20.08
N ILE A 180 -0.94 -12.55 19.01
CA ILE A 180 -0.65 -12.09 17.65
C ILE A 180 -1.57 -10.96 17.22
N GLY A 181 -2.89 -11.06 17.45
CA GLY A 181 -3.85 -10.01 17.13
C GLY A 181 -3.53 -8.69 17.85
N PHE A 182 -3.18 -8.76 19.14
CA PHE A 182 -2.79 -7.59 19.93
C PHE A 182 -1.49 -6.94 19.43
N PHE A 183 -0.43 -7.71 19.22
CA PHE A 183 0.83 -7.20 18.68
C PHE A 183 0.66 -6.64 17.27
N SER A 184 -0.17 -7.28 16.46
CA SER A 184 -0.50 -6.82 15.11
C SER A 184 -1.19 -5.46 15.10
N LEU A 185 -2.16 -5.25 16.01
CA LEU A 185 -2.82 -3.96 16.17
C LEU A 185 -1.81 -2.87 16.59
N ILE A 186 -0.94 -3.15 17.56
CA ILE A 186 0.12 -2.22 17.98
C ILE A 186 1.05 -1.88 16.81
N ALA A 187 1.47 -2.88 16.04
CA ALA A 187 2.36 -2.70 14.90
C ALA A 187 1.71 -1.79 13.84
N LEU A 188 0.44 -2.04 13.48
CA LEU A 188 -0.30 -1.24 12.51
C LEU A 188 -0.52 0.21 12.98
N VAL A 189 -0.86 0.41 14.25
CA VAL A 189 -1.02 1.76 14.84
C VAL A 189 0.32 2.50 14.84
N THR A 190 1.41 1.82 15.20
CA THR A 190 2.76 2.39 15.21
C THR A 190 3.21 2.78 13.80
N LEU A 191 3.00 1.89 12.82
CA LEU A 191 3.30 2.16 11.42
C LEU A 191 2.50 3.36 10.90
N LYS A 192 1.20 3.41 11.18
CA LYS A 192 0.33 4.52 10.76
C LYS A 192 0.79 5.86 11.35
N ARG A 193 1.14 5.88 12.65
CA ARG A 193 1.68 7.07 13.32
C ARG A 193 3.00 7.51 12.71
N TYR A 194 3.91 6.56 12.43
CA TYR A 194 5.18 6.85 11.76
C TYR A 194 4.95 7.49 10.39
N GLN A 195 4.08 6.91 9.57
CA GLN A 195 3.77 7.43 8.23
C GLN A 195 3.15 8.83 8.28
N ASN A 196 2.22 9.08 9.20
CA ASN A 196 1.63 10.40 9.39
C ASN A 196 2.71 11.45 9.73
N ARG A 197 3.64 11.15 10.64
CA ARG A 197 4.78 12.03 10.96
C ARG A 197 5.68 12.30 9.76
N GLN A 198 5.93 11.29 8.91
CA GLN A 198 6.71 11.50 7.69
C GLN A 198 5.96 12.38 6.69
N GLN A 199 4.65 12.20 6.57
CA GLN A 199 3.82 13.03 5.70
C GLN A 199 3.77 14.49 6.19
N GLU A 200 3.67 14.72 7.50
CA GLU A 200 3.76 16.06 8.09
C GLU A 200 5.08 16.72 7.75
N LYS A 201 6.21 16.01 7.88
CA LYS A 201 7.53 16.53 7.48
C LYS A 201 7.59 16.88 5.99
N ILE A 202 7.01 16.05 5.13
CA ILE A 202 6.94 16.32 3.69
C ILE A 202 6.10 17.56 3.44
N ASN A 203 4.93 17.68 4.07
CA ASN A 203 4.08 18.85 3.93
C ASN A 203 4.83 20.11 4.38
N LEU A 204 5.42 20.12 5.58
CA LEU A 204 6.18 21.27 6.11
C LEU A 204 7.33 21.72 5.21
N LYS A 205 7.99 20.78 4.51
CA LYS A 205 9.11 21.07 3.61
C LYS A 205 8.68 21.32 2.17
N SER A 206 7.44 21.00 1.81
CA SER A 206 6.99 21.08 0.42
C SER A 206 6.67 22.52 0.04
N PRO A 207 7.25 23.04 -1.05
CA PRO A 207 6.98 24.41 -1.49
C PRO A 207 5.49 24.61 -1.85
N GLY A 208 5.04 25.87 -1.77
CA GLY A 208 3.71 26.32 -2.19
C GLY A 208 2.54 25.82 -1.33
N LEU A 209 2.69 25.84 0.01
CA LEU A 209 1.57 25.70 0.96
C LEU A 209 1.11 27.06 1.55
N GLN A 210 1.73 28.17 1.13
CA GLN A 210 1.51 29.51 1.68
C GLN A 210 0.65 30.42 0.76
N TYR A 211 -0.20 29.84 -0.08
CA TYR A 211 -1.13 30.61 -0.92
C TYR A 211 -2.57 30.26 -0.56
#